data_AF-A0A944H5P1-F1
#
_entry.id   AF-A0A944H5P1-F1
#
_cell.length_a   1.000
_cell.length_b   1.000
_cell.length_c   1.000
_cell.angle_alpha   90.00
_cell.angle_beta   90.00
_cell.angle_gamma   90.00
#
_symmetry.space_group_name_H-M   'P 1'
#
loop_
_entity.id
_entity.type
_entity.pdbx_description
1 polymer ?
#
loop_
_entity_poly.entity_id
_entity_poly.type
_entity_poly.pdbx_seq_one_letter_code
_entity_poly.pdbx_strand_id
1 'polypeptide(L)'
;MKIALIEDNKLLGENTKLFLQLKNIEVEIYECVEDFDENDLQNYDILVLDINLPGKNGDIFLTELRQKGYQIPIMMLTSKNTCNDIVDGLEKGADDYISKPFNYEEFTARLKVLARRKIGEIPTNIRKYQIENDEYEVNFDAKSLKKNGQNIYLGSLEFKLFDYFIKNRGKVLDRASIYEEVWGEFESYQLSRTVDVYVGYLRKKFGKNVIKTRKGDGYILE
;
A
#
# COMPACT_ATOMS: atom_id res chain seq x y z
N MET A 1 -17.69 3.99 10.57
CA MET A 1 -16.26 3.80 10.30
C MET A 1 -15.56 3.68 11.64
N LYS A 2 -14.84 2.58 11.88
CA LYS A 2 -14.08 2.34 13.11
C LYS A 2 -12.58 2.37 12.83
N ILE A 3 -11.82 3.11 13.61
CA ILE A 3 -10.38 3.30 13.43
C ILE A 3 -9.64 2.80 14.67
N ALA A 4 -8.57 2.05 14.46
CA ALA A 4 -7.54 1.82 15.48
C ALA A 4 -6.46 2.89 15.31
N LEU A 5 -6.15 3.64 16.36
CA LEU A 5 -5.08 4.64 16.39
C LEU A 5 -4.00 4.18 17.37
N ILE A 6 -2.80 3.88 16.88
CA ILE A 6 -1.64 3.56 17.72
C ILE A 6 -0.74 4.80 17.77
N GLU A 7 -0.72 5.48 18.93
CA GLU A 7 -0.09 6.77 19.17
C GLU A 7 0.28 6.89 20.66
N ASP A 8 1.57 7.10 20.96
CA ASP A 8 2.05 7.22 22.34
C ASP A 8 1.80 8.60 22.95
N ASN A 9 1.68 9.64 22.12
CA ASN A 9 1.31 10.97 22.58
C ASN A 9 -0.18 11.05 22.95
N LYS A 10 -0.47 10.88 24.23
CA LYS A 10 -1.84 10.92 24.80
C LYS A 10 -2.65 12.14 24.39
N LEU A 11 -2.03 13.32 24.36
CA LEU A 11 -2.74 14.56 23.99
C LEU A 11 -3.12 14.55 22.51
N LEU A 12 -2.22 14.13 21.63
CA LEU A 12 -2.50 14.01 20.20
C LEU A 12 -3.57 12.95 19.94
N GLY A 13 -3.45 11.79 20.58
CA GLY A 13 -4.41 10.69 20.48
C GLY A 13 -5.82 11.11 20.88
N GLU A 14 -5.97 11.69 22.07
CA GLU A 14 -7.28 12.12 22.60
C GLU A 14 -7.89 13.25 21.76
N ASN A 15 -7.10 14.25 21.35
CA ASN A 15 -7.60 15.32 20.48
C ASN A 15 -8.06 14.78 19.12
N THR A 16 -7.32 13.81 18.56
CA THR A 16 -7.69 13.14 17.30
C THR A 16 -8.99 12.37 17.45
N LYS A 17 -9.14 11.59 18.53
CA LYS A 17 -10.37 10.85 18.84
C LYS A 17 -11.56 11.78 19.02
N LEU A 18 -11.42 12.85 19.80
CA LEU A 18 -12.50 13.83 19.99
C LEU A 18 -12.95 14.45 18.66
N PHE A 19 -11.99 14.88 17.83
CA PHE A 19 -12.31 15.47 16.53
C PHE A 19 -13.03 14.49 15.60
N LEU A 20 -12.56 13.24 15.54
CA LEU A 20 -13.17 12.21 14.70
C LEU A 20 -14.55 11.76 15.22
N GLN A 21 -14.75 11.71 16.53
CA GLN A 21 -16.06 11.41 17.12
C GLN A 21 -17.12 12.45 16.75
N LEU A 22 -16.76 13.74 16.68
CA LEU A 22 -17.65 14.81 16.18
C LEU A 22 -18.07 14.60 14.71
N LYS A 23 -17.34 13.75 13.97
CA LYS A 23 -17.65 13.36 12.58
C LYS A 23 -18.31 11.97 12.50
N ASN A 24 -18.79 11.43 13.63
CA ASN A 24 -19.38 10.08 13.77
C ASN A 24 -18.40 8.96 13.34
N ILE A 25 -17.12 9.12 13.64
CA ILE A 25 -16.08 8.13 13.41
C ILE A 25 -15.65 7.60 14.78
N GLU A 26 -15.73 6.27 14.96
CA GLU A 26 -15.31 5.62 16.19
C GLU A 26 -13.79 5.42 16.17
N VAL A 27 -13.12 5.74 17.27
CA VAL A 27 -11.66 5.63 17.39
C VAL A 27 -11.31 4.94 18.71
N GLU A 28 -10.52 3.89 18.60
CA GLU A 28 -9.90 3.17 19.70
C GLU A 28 -8.40 3.49 19.70
N ILE A 29 -7.86 3.90 20.86
CA ILE A 29 -6.47 4.38 20.99
C ILE A 29 -5.64 3.31 21.70
N TYR A 30 -4.44 3.08 21.20
CA TYR A 30 -3.41 2.23 21.80
C TYR A 30 -2.12 3.05 21.94
N GLU A 31 -1.38 2.88 23.03
CA GLU A 31 -0.18 3.70 23.31
C GLU A 31 1.08 3.10 22.66
N CYS A 32 1.11 1.79 22.42
CA CYS A 32 2.18 1.09 21.72
C CYS A 32 1.65 -0.10 20.90
N VAL A 33 2.52 -0.73 20.10
CA VAL A 33 2.15 -1.89 19.28
C VAL A 33 1.79 -3.09 20.15
N GLU A 34 2.47 -3.25 21.29
CA GLU A 34 2.29 -4.36 22.21
C GLU A 34 0.91 -4.37 22.88
N ASP A 35 0.24 -3.22 22.96
CA ASP A 35 -1.14 -3.09 23.47
C ASP A 35 -2.20 -3.51 22.45
N PHE A 36 -1.80 -3.71 21.19
CA PHE A 36 -2.71 -3.97 20.07
C PHE A 36 -2.63 -5.44 19.63
N ASP A 37 -3.74 -6.18 19.74
CA ASP A 37 -3.85 -7.52 19.17
C ASP A 37 -4.15 -7.43 17.66
N GLU A 38 -3.21 -7.86 16.84
CA GLU A 38 -3.37 -7.87 15.37
C GLU A 38 -4.57 -8.70 14.89
N ASN A 39 -5.05 -9.68 15.67
CA ASN A 39 -6.25 -10.45 15.32
C ASN A 39 -7.52 -9.58 15.31
N ASP A 40 -7.50 -8.44 16.00
CA ASP A 40 -8.61 -7.50 16.02
C ASP A 40 -8.65 -6.58 14.79
N LEU A 41 -7.66 -6.64 13.89
CA LEU A 41 -7.62 -5.79 12.69
C LEU A 41 -8.88 -5.88 11.83
N GLN A 42 -9.52 -7.05 11.80
CA GLN A 42 -10.79 -7.26 11.09
C GLN A 42 -11.97 -6.42 11.62
N ASN A 43 -11.88 -5.96 12.88
CA ASN A 43 -12.88 -5.11 13.53
C ASN A 43 -12.75 -3.63 13.13
N TYR A 44 -11.68 -3.27 12.42
CA TYR A 44 -11.38 -1.89 12.04
C TYR A 44 -11.47 -1.67 10.53
N ASP A 45 -11.77 -0.44 10.15
CA ASP A 45 -11.76 0.00 8.76
C ASP A 45 -10.40 0.54 8.34
N ILE A 46 -9.68 1.17 9.27
CA ILE A 46 -8.36 1.75 9.06
C ILE A 46 -7.54 1.58 10.33
N LEU A 47 -6.25 1.27 10.16
CA LEU A 47 -5.24 1.41 11.20
C LEU A 47 -4.46 2.71 10.94
N VAL A 48 -4.45 3.60 11.92
CA VAL A 48 -3.58 4.77 11.94
C VAL A 48 -2.43 4.48 12.88
N LEU A 49 -1.21 4.58 12.38
CA LEU A 49 -0.02 4.07 13.05
C LEU A 49 1.06 5.14 13.11
N ASP A 50 1.46 5.56 14.30
CA ASP A 50 2.67 6.36 14.44
C ASP A 50 3.92 5.52 14.11
N ILE A 51 4.86 6.14 13.43
CA ILE A 51 6.19 5.57 13.21
C ILE A 51 6.95 5.48 14.53
N ASN A 52 6.98 6.56 15.31
CA ASN A 52 7.88 6.65 16.45
C ASN A 52 7.25 6.14 17.75
N LEU A 53 6.81 4.89 17.75
CA LEU A 53 6.24 4.26 18.93
C LEU A 53 7.31 3.73 19.89
N PRO A 54 7.05 3.78 21.21
CA PRO A 54 7.88 3.10 22.20
C PRO A 54 7.78 1.59 22.01
N GLY A 55 8.88 0.87 22.30
CA GLY A 55 8.95 -0.56 22.06
C GLY A 55 9.21 -0.87 20.59
N LYS A 56 8.19 -1.34 19.87
CA LYS A 56 8.30 -1.63 18.43
C LYS A 56 7.95 -0.41 17.57
N ASN A 57 8.86 -0.07 16.64
CA ASN A 57 8.63 0.98 15.66
C ASN A 57 7.46 0.62 14.71
N GLY A 58 6.65 1.62 14.36
CA GLY A 58 5.49 1.41 13.49
C GLY A 58 5.85 0.91 12.08
N ASP A 59 7.02 1.25 11.55
CA ASP A 59 7.44 0.80 10.22
C ASP A 59 7.77 -0.71 10.17
N ILE A 60 8.36 -1.23 11.25
CA ILE A 60 8.59 -2.65 11.47
C ILE A 60 7.24 -3.36 11.60
N PHE A 61 6.34 -2.82 12.42
CA PHE A 61 5.03 -3.42 12.61
C PHE A 61 4.19 -3.46 11.31
N LEU A 62 4.19 -2.37 10.54
CA LEU A 62 3.60 -2.33 9.20
C LEU A 62 4.12 -3.47 8.32
N THR A 63 5.44 -3.65 8.27
CA THR A 63 6.08 -4.67 7.45
C THR A 63 5.66 -6.08 7.90
N GLU A 64 5.63 -6.35 9.21
CA GLU A 64 5.15 -7.62 9.77
C GLU A 64 3.69 -7.90 9.41
N LEU A 65 2.81 -6.90 9.54
CA LEU A 65 1.40 -7.03 9.17
C LEU A 65 1.25 -7.40 7.70
N ARG A 66 1.98 -6.75 6.80
CA ARG A 66 1.94 -7.07 5.36
C ARG A 66 2.51 -8.46 5.06
N GLN A 67 3.59 -8.88 5.73
CA GLN A 67 4.14 -10.23 5.59
C GLN A 67 3.17 -11.32 6.05
N LYS A 68 2.40 -11.06 7.10
CA LYS A 68 1.33 -11.93 7.59
C LYS A 68 0.07 -11.90 6.72
N GLY A 69 0.03 -11.04 5.71
CA GLY A 69 -1.06 -10.96 4.73
C GLY A 69 -2.19 -9.99 5.11
N TYR A 70 -2.06 -9.20 6.19
CA TYR A 70 -3.08 -8.22 6.55
C TYR A 70 -3.18 -7.11 5.50
N GLN A 71 -4.40 -6.85 5.01
CA GLN A 71 -4.71 -5.87 3.95
C GLN A 71 -5.51 -4.66 4.45
N ILE A 72 -5.66 -4.50 5.77
CA ILE A 72 -6.30 -3.31 6.32
C ILE A 72 -5.60 -2.05 5.78
N PRO A 73 -6.35 -1.02 5.37
CA PRO A 73 -5.75 0.28 5.03
C PRO A 73 -4.96 0.81 6.22
N ILE A 74 -3.67 1.12 6.01
CA ILE A 74 -2.78 1.68 7.03
C ILE A 74 -2.38 3.08 6.62
N MET A 75 -2.71 4.06 7.47
CA MET A 75 -2.20 5.43 7.38
C MET A 75 -1.10 5.63 8.41
N MET A 76 0.08 6.05 7.97
CA MET A 76 1.21 6.28 8.86
C MET A 76 1.29 7.74 9.29
N LEU A 77 1.51 7.98 10.59
CA LEU A 77 1.82 9.30 11.12
C LEU A 77 3.33 9.46 11.19
N THR A 78 3.88 10.54 10.64
CA THR A 78 5.33 10.77 10.58
C THR A 78 5.70 12.17 11.03
N SER A 79 6.82 12.33 11.74
CA SER A 79 7.45 13.64 11.94
C SER A 79 8.45 13.99 10.82
N LYS A 80 8.77 13.01 9.96
CA LYS A 80 9.69 13.16 8.84
C LYS A 80 8.92 13.51 7.57
N ASN A 81 9.29 14.63 6.95
CA ASN A 81 8.61 15.20 5.77
C ASN A 81 9.48 15.19 4.52
N THR A 82 10.60 14.45 4.50
CA THR A 82 11.36 14.35 3.25
C THR A 82 10.61 13.45 2.28
N CYS A 83 10.67 13.76 0.98
CA CYS A 83 10.04 12.93 -0.04
C CYS A 83 10.54 11.47 0.03
N ASN A 84 11.82 11.28 0.35
CA ASN A 84 12.42 9.94 0.44
C ASN A 84 11.82 9.12 1.60
N ASP A 85 11.63 9.72 2.79
CA ASP A 85 11.04 9.00 3.93
C ASP A 85 9.60 8.53 3.64
N ILE A 86 8.82 9.35 2.92
CA ILE A 86 7.44 9.01 2.53
C ILE A 86 7.43 7.92 1.47
N VAL A 87 8.32 7.99 0.48
CA VAL A 87 8.44 6.98 -0.58
C VAL A 87 8.84 5.63 0.02
N ASP A 88 9.90 5.58 0.83
CA ASP A 88 10.35 4.36 1.50
C ASP A 88 9.24 3.73 2.35
N GLY A 89 8.44 4.56 3.00
CA GLY A 89 7.30 4.13 3.78
C GLY A 89 6.15 3.52 2.95
N LEU A 90 5.80 4.16 1.83
CA LEU A 90 4.79 3.65 0.89
C LEU A 90 5.25 2.34 0.23
N GLU A 91 6.56 2.16 0.05
CA GLU A 91 7.15 0.90 -0.41
C GLU A 91 7.03 -0.22 0.61
N LYS A 92 7.13 0.10 1.91
CA LYS A 92 7.06 -0.89 3.01
C LYS A 92 5.68 -1.48 3.23
N GLY A 93 4.60 -0.82 2.81
CA GLY A 93 3.28 -1.35 3.14
C GLY A 93 2.11 -0.38 3.19
N ALA A 94 2.41 0.90 3.43
CA ALA A 94 1.40 1.85 3.86
C ALA A 94 0.61 2.41 2.67
N ASP A 95 -0.66 2.74 2.93
CA ASP A 95 -1.61 3.20 1.93
C ASP A 95 -1.65 4.72 1.82
N ASP A 96 -1.29 5.42 2.91
CA ASP A 96 -1.09 6.87 2.95
C ASP A 96 -0.14 7.26 4.10
N TYR A 97 0.41 8.47 4.01
CA TYR A 97 1.22 9.11 5.05
C TYR A 97 0.65 10.48 5.36
N ILE A 98 0.73 10.88 6.63
CA ILE A 98 0.47 12.24 7.03
C ILE A 98 1.52 12.74 8.01
N SER A 99 2.02 13.95 7.77
CA SER A 99 3.05 14.56 8.58
C SER A 99 2.48 15.23 9.83
N LYS A 100 3.17 15.09 10.97
CA LYS A 100 2.89 15.82 12.20
C LYS A 100 3.64 17.17 12.18
N PRO A 101 3.01 18.28 12.58
CA PRO A 101 1.59 18.42 12.91
C PRO A 101 0.71 18.43 11.64
N PHE A 102 -0.48 17.82 11.72
CA PHE A 102 -1.43 17.77 10.61
C PHE A 102 -2.70 18.57 10.88
N ASN A 103 -3.35 18.99 9.79
CA ASN A 103 -4.71 19.53 9.86
C ASN A 103 -5.73 18.39 10.00
N TYR A 104 -6.62 18.48 10.98
CA TYR A 104 -7.63 17.45 11.24
C TYR A 104 -8.65 17.26 10.09
N GLU A 105 -8.96 18.32 9.34
CA GLU A 105 -9.81 18.21 8.16
C GLU A 105 -9.12 17.44 7.04
N GLU A 106 -7.83 17.70 6.80
CA GLU A 106 -7.02 16.95 5.84
C GLU A 106 -6.93 15.46 6.24
N PHE A 107 -6.57 15.20 7.50
CA PHE A 107 -6.51 13.86 8.08
C PHE A 107 -7.83 13.11 7.87
N THR A 108 -8.95 13.73 8.22
CA THR A 108 -10.28 13.14 8.05
C THR A 108 -10.64 12.90 6.59
N ALA A 109 -10.27 13.81 5.68
CA ALA A 109 -10.50 13.63 4.25
C ALA A 109 -9.74 12.42 3.69
N ARG A 110 -8.45 12.28 4.06
CA ARG A 110 -7.61 11.14 3.67
C ARG A 110 -8.14 9.83 4.23
N LEU A 111 -8.54 9.80 5.50
CA LEU A 111 -9.19 8.62 6.11
C LEU A 111 -10.45 8.21 5.35
N LYS A 112 -11.33 9.16 5.00
CA LYS A 112 -12.53 8.86 4.21
C LYS A 112 -12.19 8.28 2.84
N VAL A 113 -11.15 8.78 2.19
CA VAL A 113 -10.68 8.24 0.90
C VAL A 113 -10.16 6.81 1.06
N LEU A 114 -9.37 6.53 2.10
CA LEU A 114 -8.88 5.17 2.39
C LEU A 114 -10.03 4.20 2.70
N ALA A 115 -11.00 4.59 3.53
CA ALA A 115 -12.12 3.73 3.88
C ALA A 115 -13.03 3.40 2.68
N ARG A 116 -13.22 4.34 1.74
CA ARG A 116 -13.99 4.09 0.51
C ARG A 116 -13.42 2.95 -0.33
N ARG A 117 -12.11 2.69 -0.26
CA ARG A 117 -11.45 1.56 -0.95
C ARG A 117 -11.87 0.20 -0.38
N LYS A 118 -12.33 0.12 0.88
CA LYS A 118 -12.86 -1.10 1.52
C LYS A 118 -14.29 -1.44 1.08
N ILE A 119 -15.10 -0.45 0.70
CA ILE A 119 -16.57 -0.60 0.58
C ILE A 119 -17.05 -0.84 -0.88
N GLY A 120 -16.22 -0.69 -1.91
CA GLY A 120 -16.64 -1.01 -3.29
C GLY A 120 -17.73 -0.08 -3.86
N GLU A 121 -17.95 1.09 -3.24
CA GLU A 121 -18.99 2.06 -3.58
C GLU A 121 -18.67 3.01 -4.74
N ILE A 122 -17.45 2.95 -5.29
CA ILE A 122 -17.08 3.63 -6.53
C ILE A 122 -17.22 2.60 -7.65
N PRO A 123 -17.65 2.95 -8.90
CA PRO A 123 -17.58 2.04 -10.03
C PRO A 123 -16.13 1.56 -10.16
N THR A 124 -15.84 0.40 -9.59
CA THR A 124 -14.47 -0.03 -9.45
C THR A 124 -14.01 -0.45 -10.83
N ASN A 125 -12.88 0.09 -11.29
CA ASN A 125 -12.12 -0.52 -12.37
C ASN A 125 -11.55 -1.85 -11.84
N ILE A 126 -12.43 -2.84 -11.63
CA ILE A 126 -12.07 -4.21 -11.31
C ILE A 126 -11.97 -4.95 -12.62
N ARG A 127 -10.81 -5.58 -12.85
CA ARG A 127 -10.61 -6.46 -13.98
C ARG A 127 -10.24 -7.84 -13.48
N LYS A 128 -10.88 -8.85 -14.07
CA LYS A 128 -10.56 -10.25 -13.83
C LYS A 128 -9.62 -10.76 -14.91
N TYR A 129 -8.60 -11.49 -14.49
CA TYR A 129 -7.60 -12.09 -15.34
C TYR A 129 -7.52 -13.58 -15.03
N GLN A 130 -7.67 -14.42 -16.04
CA GLN A 130 -7.32 -15.83 -15.92
C GLN A 130 -5.85 -15.98 -16.29
N ILE A 131 -5.03 -16.44 -15.35
CA ILE A 131 -3.60 -16.64 -15.56
C ILE A 131 -3.26 -18.04 -15.09
N GLU A 132 -2.80 -18.88 -16.02
CA GLU A 132 -2.61 -20.32 -15.78
C GLU A 132 -3.90 -20.93 -15.21
N ASN A 133 -3.83 -21.56 -14.02
CA ASN A 133 -4.98 -22.18 -13.36
C ASN A 133 -5.65 -21.28 -12.31
N ASP A 134 -5.21 -20.02 -12.21
CA ASP A 134 -5.61 -19.09 -11.16
C ASP A 134 -6.45 -17.92 -11.72
N GLU A 135 -7.52 -17.55 -11.00
CA GLU A 135 -8.30 -16.35 -11.26
C GLU A 135 -7.69 -15.19 -10.46
N TYR A 136 -7.38 -14.08 -11.11
CA TYR A 136 -6.91 -12.85 -10.47
C TYR A 136 -7.95 -11.75 -10.63
N GLU A 137 -8.29 -11.06 -9.55
CA GLU A 137 -9.16 -9.88 -9.55
C GLU A 137 -8.34 -8.67 -9.11
N VAL A 138 -8.15 -7.71 -10.01
CA VAL A 138 -7.38 -6.50 -9.73
C VAL A 138 -8.34 -5.33 -9.63
N ASN A 139 -8.36 -4.65 -8.48
CA ASN A 139 -9.07 -3.39 -8.31
C ASN A 139 -8.09 -2.24 -8.51
N PHE A 140 -8.19 -1.54 -9.64
CA PHE A 140 -7.25 -0.48 -9.97
C PHE A 140 -7.42 0.78 -9.12
N ASP A 141 -8.61 1.03 -8.58
CA ASP A 141 -8.90 2.18 -7.74
C ASP A 141 -8.48 1.96 -6.27
N ALA A 142 -8.70 0.73 -5.79
CA ALA A 142 -8.29 0.30 -4.45
C ALA A 142 -6.83 -0.17 -4.39
N LYS A 143 -6.14 -0.28 -5.55
CA LYS A 143 -4.79 -0.84 -5.68
C LYS A 143 -4.64 -2.22 -5.04
N SER A 144 -5.67 -3.06 -5.14
CA SER A 144 -5.71 -4.38 -4.50
C SER A 144 -5.80 -5.51 -5.52
N LEU A 145 -5.29 -6.68 -5.12
CA LEU A 145 -5.33 -7.91 -5.91
C LEU A 145 -5.96 -9.03 -5.10
N LYS A 146 -6.81 -9.83 -5.73
CA LYS A 146 -7.15 -11.19 -5.26
C LYS A 146 -6.64 -12.23 -6.22
N LYS A 147 -6.30 -13.39 -5.69
CA LYS A 147 -6.01 -14.63 -6.42
C LYS A 147 -6.92 -15.73 -5.87
N ASN A 148 -7.73 -16.34 -6.72
CA ASN A 148 -8.72 -17.37 -6.35
C ASN A 148 -9.59 -16.96 -5.16
N GLY A 149 -10.03 -15.69 -5.14
CA GLY A 149 -10.82 -15.11 -4.05
C GLY A 149 -10.03 -14.71 -2.79
N GLN A 150 -8.73 -15.02 -2.69
CA GLN A 150 -7.88 -14.61 -1.57
C GLN A 150 -7.13 -13.31 -1.89
N ASN A 151 -7.18 -12.32 -0.99
CA ASN A 151 -6.44 -11.07 -1.20
C ASN A 151 -4.91 -11.31 -1.15
N ILE A 152 -4.18 -10.65 -2.04
CA ILE A 152 -2.72 -10.63 -2.09
C ILE A 152 -2.27 -9.17 -1.97
N TYR A 153 -1.34 -8.91 -1.04
CA TYR A 153 -0.70 -7.60 -0.95
C TYR A 153 0.12 -7.31 -2.22
N LEU A 154 -0.08 -6.14 -2.81
CA LEU A 154 0.80 -5.56 -3.81
C LEU A 154 1.32 -4.23 -3.27
N GLY A 155 2.63 -4.13 -3.09
CA GLY A 155 3.27 -2.88 -2.72
C GLY A 155 3.00 -1.81 -3.77
N SER A 156 3.06 -0.53 -3.39
CA SER A 156 2.71 0.59 -4.26
C SER A 156 3.47 0.58 -5.60
N LEU A 157 4.77 0.31 -5.57
CA LEU A 157 5.60 0.20 -6.78
C LEU A 157 5.32 -1.05 -7.60
N GLU A 158 5.08 -2.18 -6.95
CA GLU A 158 4.70 -3.41 -7.65
C GLU A 158 3.37 -3.23 -8.36
N PHE A 159 2.40 -2.58 -7.72
CA PHE A 159 1.12 -2.24 -8.33
C PHE A 159 1.30 -1.29 -9.52
N LYS A 160 2.10 -0.23 -9.36
CA LYS A 160 2.40 0.72 -10.45
C LYS A 160 3.08 0.03 -11.64
N LEU A 161 4.04 -0.87 -11.36
CA LEU A 161 4.69 -1.69 -12.38
C LEU A 161 3.69 -2.61 -13.09
N PHE A 162 2.83 -3.29 -12.34
CA PHE A 162 1.81 -4.16 -12.89
C PHE A 162 0.80 -3.38 -13.75
N ASP A 163 0.33 -2.22 -13.30
CA ASP A 163 -0.56 -1.34 -14.04
C ASP A 163 0.07 -0.88 -15.37
N TYR A 164 1.36 -0.52 -15.35
CA TYR A 164 2.08 -0.15 -16.58
C TYR A 164 2.16 -1.31 -17.58
N PHE A 165 2.46 -2.52 -17.11
CA PHE A 165 2.46 -3.72 -17.95
C PHE A 165 1.07 -4.02 -18.53
N ILE A 166 0.00 -3.85 -17.75
CA ILE A 166 -1.37 -4.10 -18.18
C ILE A 166 -1.81 -3.09 -19.25
N LYS A 167 -1.52 -1.81 -19.05
CA LYS A 167 -1.80 -0.74 -20.03
C LYS A 167 -1.08 -0.97 -21.36
N ASN A 168 0.06 -1.66 -21.32
CA ASN A 168 0.90 -1.97 -22.48
C ASN A 168 0.94 -3.46 -22.82
N ARG A 169 -0.13 -4.21 -22.50
CA ARG A 169 -0.20 -5.65 -22.77
C ARG A 169 0.09 -5.95 -24.26
N GLY A 170 0.91 -6.98 -24.50
CA GLY A 170 1.34 -7.38 -25.83
C GLY A 170 2.47 -6.52 -26.44
N LYS A 171 2.91 -5.44 -25.76
CA LYS A 171 4.06 -4.64 -26.19
C LYS A 171 5.32 -5.02 -25.41
N VAL A 172 6.45 -5.02 -26.10
CA VAL A 172 7.75 -5.12 -25.43
C VAL A 172 8.09 -3.76 -24.84
N LEU A 173 8.31 -3.74 -23.53
CA LEU A 173 8.72 -2.57 -22.78
C LEU A 173 10.20 -2.71 -22.43
N ASP A 174 11.00 -1.75 -22.86
CA ASP A 174 12.41 -1.71 -22.47
C ASP A 174 12.56 -1.30 -20.99
N ARG A 175 13.72 -1.61 -20.41
CA ARG A 175 13.96 -1.38 -18.98
C ARG A 175 13.99 0.09 -18.61
N ALA A 176 14.44 0.97 -19.51
CA ALA A 176 14.49 2.39 -19.25
C ALA A 176 13.06 2.97 -19.19
N SER A 177 12.22 2.64 -20.17
CA SER A 177 10.81 3.02 -20.21
C SER A 177 10.01 2.49 -19.00
N ILE A 178 10.28 1.26 -18.56
CA ILE A 178 9.68 0.72 -17.32
C ILE A 178 10.14 1.51 -16.11
N TYR A 179 11.44 1.80 -16.04
CA TYR A 179 12.00 2.49 -14.89
C TYR A 179 11.43 3.91 -14.78
N GLU A 180 11.44 4.66 -15.88
CA GLU A 180 10.96 6.03 -15.96
C GLU A 180 9.50 6.14 -15.54
N GLU A 181 8.62 5.28 -16.05
CA GLU A 181 7.21 5.31 -15.67
C GLU A 181 7.02 5.03 -14.17
N VAL A 182 7.70 4.00 -13.64
CA VAL A 182 7.41 3.49 -12.30
C VAL A 182 8.14 4.29 -11.21
N TRP A 183 9.40 4.70 -11.44
CA TRP A 183 10.27 5.39 -10.49
C TRP A 183 10.57 6.86 -10.83
N GLY A 184 10.33 7.33 -12.07
CA GLY A 184 10.61 8.71 -12.51
C GLY A 184 12.00 8.92 -13.16
N GLU A 185 12.29 10.15 -13.58
CA GLU A 185 13.55 10.52 -14.26
C GLU A 185 14.71 10.68 -13.26
N PHE A 186 15.70 9.76 -13.27
CA PHE A 186 17.05 10.01 -12.75
C PHE A 186 18.11 9.14 -13.46
N GLU A 187 19.25 9.75 -13.79
CA GLU A 187 20.45 9.08 -14.30
C GLU A 187 21.06 8.17 -13.22
N SER A 188 21.10 6.84 -13.42
CA SER A 188 22.25 6.05 -12.97
C SER A 188 22.28 4.65 -13.60
N TYR A 189 23.47 4.09 -13.73
CA TYR A 189 23.76 2.72 -14.20
C TYR A 189 23.10 1.58 -13.39
N GLN A 190 22.22 1.86 -12.41
CA GLN A 190 21.46 0.86 -11.63
C GLN A 190 20.07 0.53 -12.19
N LEU A 191 19.63 1.19 -13.27
CA LEU A 191 18.33 1.03 -13.95
C LEU A 191 17.85 -0.42 -14.11
N SER A 192 18.73 -1.34 -14.53
CA SER A 192 18.31 -2.69 -14.92
C SER A 192 18.00 -3.59 -13.72
N ARG A 193 18.76 -3.47 -12.63
CA ARG A 193 18.64 -4.41 -11.50
C ARG A 193 17.35 -4.19 -10.73
N THR A 194 16.93 -2.93 -10.54
CA THR A 194 15.68 -2.61 -9.84
C THR A 194 14.47 -3.14 -10.60
N VAL A 195 14.41 -2.90 -11.92
CA VAL A 195 13.33 -3.44 -12.77
C VAL A 195 13.31 -4.97 -12.70
N ASP A 196 14.46 -5.62 -12.80
CA ASP A 196 14.55 -7.08 -12.76
C ASP A 196 14.07 -7.65 -11.40
N VAL A 197 14.40 -6.99 -10.30
CA VAL A 197 13.96 -7.38 -8.94
C VAL A 197 12.43 -7.29 -8.81
N TYR A 198 11.84 -6.16 -9.21
CA TYR A 198 10.39 -5.95 -9.09
C TYR A 198 9.60 -6.81 -10.07
N VAL A 199 10.10 -7.06 -11.28
CA VAL A 199 9.54 -8.09 -12.17
C VAL A 199 9.63 -9.48 -11.51
N GLY A 200 10.71 -9.76 -10.79
CA GLY A 200 10.85 -10.97 -9.97
C GLY A 200 9.76 -11.09 -8.90
N TYR A 201 9.43 -10.00 -8.20
CA TYR A 201 8.35 -9.97 -7.21
C TYR A 201 6.98 -10.21 -7.85
N LEU A 202 6.68 -9.55 -8.97
CA LEU A 202 5.45 -9.80 -9.71
C LEU A 202 5.34 -11.24 -10.19
N ARG A 203 6.42 -11.82 -10.72
CA ARG A 203 6.45 -13.25 -11.12
C ARG A 203 6.22 -14.21 -9.97
N LYS A 204 6.66 -13.88 -8.75
CA LYS A 204 6.37 -14.69 -7.56
C LYS A 204 4.87 -14.68 -7.21
N LYS A 205 4.18 -13.56 -7.46
CA LYS A 205 2.75 -13.38 -7.13
C LYS A 205 1.82 -13.93 -8.22
N PHE A 206 2.11 -13.61 -9.47
CA PHE A 206 1.25 -13.91 -10.62
C PHE A 206 1.65 -15.17 -11.39
N GLY A 207 2.88 -15.66 -11.22
CA GLY A 207 3.45 -16.76 -12.00
C GLY A 207 4.54 -16.29 -12.97
N LYS A 208 5.52 -17.17 -13.23
CA LYS A 208 6.70 -16.82 -14.06
C LYS A 208 6.36 -16.51 -15.51
N ASN A 209 5.27 -17.06 -16.04
CA ASN A 209 4.92 -16.97 -17.45
C ASN A 209 4.15 -15.70 -17.83
N VAL A 210 3.72 -14.93 -16.84
CA VAL A 210 2.89 -13.73 -17.01
C VAL A 210 3.69 -12.60 -17.66
N ILE A 211 4.84 -12.29 -17.06
CA ILE A 211 5.77 -11.31 -17.59
C ILE A 211 6.94 -12.07 -18.17
N LYS A 212 7.08 -12.12 -19.50
CA LYS A 212 8.16 -12.82 -20.19
C LYS A 212 9.32 -11.88 -20.48
N THR A 213 10.54 -12.41 -20.46
CA THR A 213 11.74 -11.66 -20.84
C THR A 213 11.97 -11.82 -22.34
N ARG A 214 12.07 -10.70 -23.06
CA ARG A 214 12.63 -10.65 -24.42
C ARG A 214 14.10 -10.25 -24.29
N LYS A 215 15.01 -11.19 -24.55
CA LYS A 215 16.45 -10.97 -24.38
C LYS A 215 16.91 -9.81 -25.27
N GLY A 216 17.65 -8.87 -24.71
CA GLY A 216 18.11 -7.66 -25.40
C GLY A 216 17.10 -6.51 -25.33
N ASP A 217 15.80 -6.81 -25.37
CA ASP A 217 14.78 -5.78 -25.59
C ASP A 217 14.04 -5.37 -24.31
N GLY A 218 13.83 -6.28 -23.35
CA GLY A 218 13.13 -5.96 -22.10
C GLY A 218 12.10 -7.01 -21.68
N TYR A 219 10.90 -6.55 -21.34
CA TYR A 219 9.82 -7.37 -20.78
C TYR A 219 8.52 -7.20 -21.54
N ILE A 220 7.70 -8.25 -21.56
CA ILE A 220 6.37 -8.23 -22.17
C ILE A 220 5.39 -8.95 -21.26
N LEU A 221 4.21 -8.35 -21.09
CA LEU A 221 3.05 -9.01 -20.51
C LEU A 221 2.21 -9.59 -21.65
N GLU A 222 2.06 -10.92 -21.69
CA GLU A 222 1.24 -11.62 -22.70
C GLU A 222 -0.20 -11.85 -22.22
#